data_AF-A0A839QAA1-F1
#
_entry.id   AF-A0A839QAA1-F1
#
_cell.length_a   1.000
_cell.length_b   1.000
_cell.length_c   1.000
_cell.angle_alpha   90.00
_cell.angle_beta   90.00
_cell.angle_gamma   90.00
#
_symmetry.space_group_name_H-M   'P 1'
#
loop_
_entity.id
_entity.type
_entity.pdbx_description
1 polymer ?
#
loop_
_entity_poly.entity_id
_entity_poly.type
_entity_poly.pdbx_seq_one_letter_code
_entity_poly.pdbx_strand_id
1 'polypeptide(L)'
;MRKVFGPLTALAAASAVVSGCHVQLADGLPVVTTEDLQSDIAQRFGDAGQRPQSVSCKEPLVGEVGQVARCDVVMSPTNSFAPIVTVTSVEGATIDYELVPALSKEQLERAVVRLIDEAGGPPPSEVRCPGGLTGRMGEAAQCDVVTSGVTLRRTVEVTSVEGLMMNFDLVPILTRSEVEKSLLDDLSRHLSRRPDSATCTGDLEGKPGNTVDCAVVAGPERAAFLLTVTAVDGTNIDYSYAPR
;
A
#
# COMPACT_ATOMS: atom_id res chain seq x y z
N MET A 1 30.17 32.38 -26.47
CA MET A 1 29.31 32.38 -27.67
C MET A 1 29.47 31.05 -28.41
N ARG A 2 28.44 30.21 -28.36
CA ARG A 2 28.14 29.17 -29.36
C ARG A 2 26.72 28.71 -29.06
N LYS A 3 25.77 29.22 -29.84
CA LYS A 3 24.36 28.81 -29.81
C LYS A 3 24.27 27.48 -30.54
N VAL A 4 23.66 26.48 -29.91
CA VAL A 4 23.20 25.26 -30.56
C VAL A 4 21.70 25.19 -30.33
N PHE A 5 20.95 25.27 -31.44
CA PHE A 5 19.51 25.09 -31.50
C PHE A 5 19.20 23.63 -31.88
N GLY A 6 18.18 23.06 -31.24
CA GLY A 6 17.35 21.99 -31.81
C GLY A 6 17.27 20.71 -30.95
N PRO A 7 16.18 19.93 -31.04
CA PRO A 7 14.79 20.28 -31.33
C PRO A 7 13.84 19.89 -30.15
N LEU A 8 12.67 20.53 -30.10
CA LEU A 8 11.54 20.07 -29.29
C LEU A 8 11.06 18.71 -29.84
N THR A 9 11.19 17.66 -29.03
CA THR A 9 10.45 16.40 -29.25
C THR A 9 9.04 16.57 -28.69
N ALA A 10 8.07 16.65 -29.60
CA ALA A 10 6.66 16.62 -29.29
C ALA A 10 6.31 15.28 -28.62
N LEU A 11 5.64 15.34 -27.45
CA LEU A 11 4.96 14.18 -26.88
C LEU A 11 3.86 13.74 -27.84
N ALA A 12 3.97 12.54 -28.40
CA ALA A 12 2.86 11.86 -29.03
C ALA A 12 1.95 11.32 -27.91
N ALA A 13 0.88 12.03 -27.61
CA ALA A 13 -0.24 11.46 -26.87
C ALA A 13 -0.90 10.40 -27.76
N ALA A 14 -0.78 9.13 -27.38
CA ALA A 14 -1.51 8.05 -28.03
C ALA A 14 -2.97 8.09 -27.53
N SER A 15 -3.80 8.91 -28.17
CA SER A 15 -5.25 8.84 -28.02
C SER A 15 -5.77 7.64 -28.83
N ALA A 16 -6.10 6.56 -28.13
CA ALA A 16 -6.83 5.44 -28.71
C ALA A 16 -8.31 5.84 -28.86
N VAL A 17 -8.73 6.21 -30.07
CA VAL A 17 -10.16 6.43 -30.38
C VAL A 17 -10.76 5.08 -30.73
N VAL A 18 -11.44 4.45 -29.77
CA VAL A 18 -12.30 3.29 -30.06
C VAL A 18 -13.64 3.83 -30.53
N SER A 19 -13.78 3.96 -31.85
CA SER A 19 -15.08 4.21 -32.48
C SER A 19 -15.85 2.90 -32.57
N GLY A 20 -16.72 2.64 -31.58
CA GLY A 20 -17.83 1.69 -31.74
C GLY A 20 -18.23 0.90 -30.50
N CYS A 21 -18.88 1.53 -29.53
CA CYS A 21 -19.72 0.83 -28.55
C CYS A 21 -21.08 1.54 -28.42
N HIS A 22 -22.14 0.75 -28.24
CA HIS A 22 -23.52 1.19 -28.14
C HIS A 22 -23.74 2.01 -26.87
N VAL A 23 -23.74 3.34 -26.98
CA VAL A 23 -24.03 4.22 -25.84
C VAL A 23 -25.51 4.12 -25.49
N GLN A 24 -25.81 3.43 -24.39
CA GLN A 24 -27.14 3.43 -23.78
C GLN A 24 -27.23 4.63 -22.84
N LEU A 25 -28.20 5.52 -23.11
CA LEU A 25 -28.51 6.65 -22.25
C LEU A 25 -29.29 6.14 -21.04
N ALA A 26 -28.65 6.06 -19.87
CA ALA A 26 -29.36 6.00 -18.60
C ALA A 26 -29.55 7.44 -18.11
N ASP A 27 -30.80 7.88 -17.95
CA ASP A 27 -31.16 9.22 -17.47
C ASP A 27 -30.50 10.40 -18.23
N GLY A 28 -30.13 10.20 -19.50
CA GLY A 28 -29.54 11.24 -20.36
C GLY A 28 -28.02 11.42 -20.22
N LEU A 29 -27.35 10.62 -19.39
CA LEU A 29 -25.89 10.61 -19.27
C LEU A 29 -25.28 9.51 -20.14
N PRO A 30 -24.07 9.71 -20.70
CA PRO A 30 -23.33 8.62 -21.31
C PRO A 30 -22.95 7.59 -20.24
N VAL A 31 -22.86 6.32 -20.62
CA VAL A 31 -22.51 5.22 -19.71
C VAL A 31 -21.54 4.30 -20.43
N VAL A 32 -20.47 3.88 -19.73
CA VAL A 32 -19.66 2.73 -20.12
C VAL A 32 -20.32 1.48 -19.55
N THR A 33 -20.72 0.55 -20.42
CA THR A 33 -21.35 -0.70 -19.97
C THR A 33 -20.35 -1.53 -19.15
N THR A 34 -20.86 -2.45 -18.34
CA THR A 34 -20.02 -3.41 -17.59
C THR A 34 -19.10 -4.19 -18.52
N GLU A 35 -19.61 -4.64 -19.67
CA GLU A 35 -18.89 -5.44 -20.66
C GLU A 35 -17.80 -4.62 -21.36
N ASP A 36 -18.10 -3.37 -21.73
CA ASP A 36 -17.13 -2.47 -22.35
C ASP A 36 -16.01 -2.12 -21.37
N LEU A 37 -16.37 -1.81 -20.12
CA LEU A 37 -15.39 -1.51 -19.07
C LEU A 37 -14.48 -2.71 -18.76
N GLN A 38 -15.05 -3.90 -18.66
CA GLN A 38 -14.27 -5.14 -18.47
C GLN A 38 -13.31 -5.37 -19.63
N SER A 39 -13.77 -5.17 -20.86
CA SER A 39 -12.97 -5.35 -22.08
C SER A 39 -11.82 -4.33 -22.17
N ASP A 40 -12.09 -3.06 -21.87
CA ASP A 40 -11.06 -2.01 -21.82
C ASP A 40 -9.99 -2.32 -20.76
N ILE A 41 -10.40 -2.67 -19.54
CA ILE A 41 -9.45 -3.04 -18.47
C ILE A 41 -8.60 -4.24 -18.90
N ALA A 42 -9.21 -5.29 -19.46
CA ALA A 42 -8.48 -6.46 -19.94
C ALA A 42 -7.48 -6.10 -21.05
N GLN A 43 -7.85 -5.19 -21.96
CA GLN A 43 -6.97 -4.69 -23.01
C GLN A 43 -5.78 -3.91 -22.43
N ARG A 44 -6.00 -2.99 -21.48
CA ARG A 44 -4.91 -2.23 -20.83
C ARG A 44 -3.90 -3.14 -20.14
N PHE A 45 -4.36 -4.23 -19.51
CA PHE A 45 -3.44 -5.27 -19.00
C PHE A 45 -2.67 -5.96 -20.12
N GLY A 46 -3.34 -6.32 -21.22
CA GLY A 46 -2.71 -6.91 -22.40
C GLY A 46 -1.61 -6.04 -23.00
N ASP A 47 -1.85 -4.73 -23.11
CA ASP A 47 -0.89 -3.75 -23.60
C ASP A 47 0.34 -3.62 -22.68
N ALA A 48 0.16 -3.85 -21.37
CA ALA A 48 1.23 -3.94 -20.38
C ALA A 48 1.93 -5.32 -20.32
N GLY A 49 1.61 -6.24 -21.25
CA GLY A 49 2.18 -7.59 -21.30
C GLY A 49 1.64 -8.53 -20.22
N GLN A 50 0.56 -8.15 -19.54
CA GLN A 50 -0.10 -8.94 -18.50
C GLN A 50 -1.35 -9.62 -19.06
N ARG A 51 -1.76 -10.75 -18.45
CA ARG A 51 -3.00 -11.45 -18.84
C ARG A 51 -3.78 -11.86 -17.60
N PRO A 52 -4.80 -11.09 -17.19
CA PRO A 52 -5.70 -11.52 -16.12
C PRO A 52 -6.49 -12.75 -16.57
N GLN A 53 -6.79 -13.65 -15.61
CA GLN A 53 -7.70 -14.78 -15.80
C GLN A 53 -9.14 -14.32 -15.97
N SER A 54 -9.53 -13.25 -15.27
CA SER A 54 -10.84 -12.63 -15.40
C SER A 54 -10.81 -11.16 -14.98
N VAL A 55 -11.71 -10.37 -15.58
CA VAL A 55 -12.07 -9.01 -15.15
C VAL A 55 -13.58 -8.96 -15.01
N SER A 56 -14.07 -8.53 -13.85
CA SER A 56 -15.51 -8.45 -13.55
C SER A 56 -15.84 -7.09 -12.93
N CYS A 57 -16.78 -6.34 -13.50
CA CYS A 57 -17.23 -5.07 -12.94
C CYS A 57 -18.66 -5.21 -12.42
N LYS A 58 -18.93 -4.70 -11.20
CA LYS A 58 -20.24 -4.88 -10.55
C LYS A 58 -21.32 -4.00 -11.16
N GLU A 59 -20.93 -2.81 -11.55
CA GLU A 59 -21.81 -1.75 -12.02
C GLU A 59 -21.21 -1.12 -13.29
N PRO A 60 -22.05 -0.61 -14.21
CA PRO A 60 -21.58 0.21 -15.30
C PRO A 60 -21.01 1.53 -14.77
N LEU A 61 -20.14 2.16 -15.55
CA LEU A 61 -19.58 3.47 -15.19
C LEU A 61 -20.44 4.57 -15.81
N VAL A 62 -21.22 5.24 -14.96
CA VAL A 62 -22.00 6.41 -15.36
C VAL A 62 -21.06 7.58 -15.61
N GLY A 63 -21.22 8.28 -16.73
CA GLY A 63 -20.45 9.45 -17.12
C GLY A 63 -20.82 10.69 -16.30
N GLU A 64 -20.47 10.67 -15.02
CA GLU A 64 -20.53 11.79 -14.10
C GLU A 64 -19.15 11.95 -13.45
N VAL A 65 -18.56 13.14 -13.49
CA VAL A 65 -17.21 13.36 -12.95
C VAL A 65 -17.15 13.01 -11.47
N GLY A 66 -16.17 12.19 -11.08
CA GLY A 66 -16.02 11.66 -9.73
C GLY A 66 -16.83 10.38 -9.45
N GLN A 67 -17.66 9.93 -10.40
CA GLN A 67 -18.33 8.64 -10.29
C GLN A 67 -17.29 7.52 -10.30
N VAL A 68 -17.51 6.53 -9.43
CA VAL A 68 -16.62 5.39 -9.27
C VAL A 68 -17.33 4.10 -9.68
N ALA A 69 -16.63 3.24 -10.42
CA ALA A 69 -17.01 1.83 -10.58
C ALA A 69 -15.99 0.93 -9.88
N ARG A 70 -16.48 -0.22 -9.37
CA ARG A 70 -15.63 -1.24 -8.77
C ARG A 70 -15.54 -2.46 -9.68
N CYS A 71 -14.32 -2.82 -10.04
CA CYS A 71 -14.02 -4.02 -10.78
C CYS A 71 -13.12 -4.93 -9.94
N ASP A 72 -13.17 -6.22 -10.21
CA ASP A 72 -12.32 -7.27 -9.66
C ASP A 72 -11.50 -7.87 -10.80
N VAL A 73 -10.18 -7.90 -10.63
CA VAL A 73 -9.23 -8.47 -11.57
C VAL A 73 -8.54 -9.65 -10.90
N VAL A 74 -8.61 -10.82 -11.52
CA VAL A 74 -7.97 -12.04 -11.02
C VAL A 74 -6.79 -12.37 -11.92
N MET A 75 -5.59 -12.39 -11.36
CA MET A 75 -4.36 -12.81 -12.06
C MET A 75 -4.07 -14.29 -11.83
N SER A 76 -4.36 -14.78 -10.63
CA SER A 76 -4.21 -16.18 -10.23
C SER A 76 -5.14 -16.49 -9.04
N PRO A 77 -5.26 -17.76 -8.60
CA PRO A 77 -6.05 -18.11 -7.42
C PRO A 77 -5.65 -17.37 -6.14
N THR A 78 -4.40 -16.90 -6.04
CA THR A 78 -3.85 -16.21 -4.87
C THR A 78 -3.51 -14.74 -5.13
N ASN A 79 -3.70 -14.25 -6.36
CA ASN A 79 -3.41 -12.88 -6.74
C ASN A 79 -4.62 -12.25 -7.45
N SER A 80 -5.29 -11.36 -6.74
CA SER A 80 -6.46 -10.62 -7.21
C SER A 80 -6.46 -9.21 -6.63
N PHE A 81 -6.87 -8.22 -7.41
CA PHE A 81 -6.99 -6.83 -6.97
C PHE A 81 -8.25 -6.19 -7.53
N ALA A 82 -8.67 -5.09 -6.92
CA ALA A 82 -9.90 -4.39 -7.25
C ALA A 82 -9.59 -2.95 -7.64
N PRO A 83 -9.24 -2.66 -8.91
CA PRO A 83 -8.89 -1.31 -9.31
C PRO A 83 -10.08 -0.37 -9.13
N ILE A 84 -9.79 0.85 -8.69
CA ILE A 84 -10.76 1.92 -8.55
C ILE A 84 -10.83 2.64 -9.89
N VAL A 85 -11.98 2.56 -10.56
CA VAL A 85 -12.25 3.27 -11.81
C VAL A 85 -12.93 4.59 -11.46
N THR A 86 -12.38 5.74 -11.84
CA THR A 86 -12.97 7.05 -11.52
C THR A 86 -13.12 7.89 -12.78
N VAL A 87 -14.32 8.42 -13.04
CA VAL A 87 -14.55 9.37 -14.14
C VAL A 87 -13.83 10.67 -13.86
N THR A 88 -13.01 11.11 -14.82
CA THR A 88 -12.23 12.35 -14.72
C THR A 88 -12.78 13.46 -15.63
N SER A 89 -13.40 13.11 -16.75
CA SER A 89 -14.01 14.06 -17.68
C SER A 89 -15.18 13.44 -18.45
N VAL A 90 -16.09 14.30 -18.93
CA VAL A 90 -17.23 13.92 -19.77
C VAL A 90 -17.41 14.96 -20.88
N GLU A 91 -17.24 14.53 -22.13
CA GLU A 91 -17.34 15.39 -23.32
C GLU A 91 -18.34 14.79 -24.32
N GLY A 92 -19.60 15.26 -24.26
CA GLY A 92 -20.67 14.73 -25.08
C GLY A 92 -20.97 13.27 -24.74
N ALA A 93 -20.61 12.35 -25.65
CA ALA A 93 -20.74 10.91 -25.44
C ALA A 93 -19.44 10.24 -24.96
N THR A 94 -18.35 10.99 -24.88
CA THR A 94 -17.04 10.50 -24.44
C THR A 94 -16.93 10.62 -22.93
N ILE A 95 -16.47 9.55 -22.28
CA ILE A 95 -16.18 9.50 -20.84
C ILE A 95 -14.71 9.17 -20.69
N ASP A 96 -13.96 10.07 -20.07
CA ASP A 96 -12.58 9.79 -19.66
C ASP A 96 -12.58 9.30 -18.21
N TYR A 97 -11.79 8.28 -17.93
CA TYR A 97 -11.64 7.74 -16.59
C TYR A 97 -10.22 7.25 -16.32
N GLU A 98 -9.84 7.33 -15.05
CA GLU A 98 -8.60 6.77 -14.53
C GLU A 98 -8.83 5.44 -13.82
N LEU A 99 -7.77 4.64 -13.76
CA LEU A 99 -7.73 3.36 -13.07
C LEU A 99 -6.59 3.42 -12.05
N VAL A 100 -6.91 3.27 -10.77
CA VAL A 100 -5.91 3.18 -9.71
C VAL A 100 -5.91 1.75 -9.18
N PRO A 101 -4.76 1.03 -9.17
CA PRO A 101 -4.71 -0.29 -8.55
C PRO A 101 -5.11 -0.19 -7.08
N ALA A 102 -5.83 -1.16 -6.56
CA ALA A 102 -6.17 -1.21 -5.14
C ALA A 102 -6.52 -2.65 -4.73
N LEU A 103 -6.46 -2.91 -3.43
CA LEU A 103 -6.94 -4.14 -2.82
C LEU A 103 -8.15 -3.83 -1.96
N SER A 104 -9.20 -4.63 -2.07
CA SER A 104 -10.23 -4.71 -1.04
C SER A 104 -9.61 -5.18 0.28
N LYS A 105 -10.34 -5.02 1.39
CA LYS A 105 -9.93 -5.55 2.69
C LYS A 105 -9.58 -7.04 2.61
N GLU A 106 -10.46 -7.83 2.01
CA GLU A 106 -10.33 -9.29 1.93
C GLU A 106 -9.17 -9.68 0.99
N GLN A 107 -8.94 -8.91 -0.08
CA GLN A 107 -7.80 -9.09 -0.97
C GLN A 107 -6.48 -8.77 -0.26
N LEU A 108 -6.45 -7.68 0.52
CA LEU A 108 -5.30 -7.30 1.32
C LEU A 108 -4.97 -8.35 2.39
N GLU A 109 -5.97 -8.85 3.12
CA GLU A 109 -5.77 -9.92 4.11
C GLU A 109 -5.15 -11.17 3.49
N ARG A 110 -5.63 -11.61 2.30
CA ARG A 110 -5.01 -12.72 1.55
C ARG A 110 -3.59 -12.41 1.09
N ALA A 111 -3.35 -11.18 0.64
CA ALA A 111 -2.02 -10.76 0.21
C ALA A 111 -1.02 -10.76 1.37
N VAL A 112 -1.43 -10.34 2.56
CA VAL A 112 -0.59 -10.40 3.77
C VAL A 112 -0.23 -11.85 4.13
N VAL A 113 -1.18 -12.80 4.05
CA VAL A 113 -0.88 -14.23 4.25
C VAL A 113 0.19 -14.70 3.26
N ARG A 114 0.05 -14.34 1.97
CA ARG A 114 1.03 -14.68 0.93
C ARG A 114 2.40 -14.07 1.21
N LEU A 115 2.49 -12.80 1.60
CA LEU A 115 3.76 -12.15 1.91
C LEU A 115 4.48 -12.80 3.10
N ILE A 116 3.73 -13.26 4.11
CA ILE A 116 4.31 -13.99 5.24
C ILE A 116 4.89 -15.34 4.79
N ASP A 117 4.15 -16.07 3.94
CA ASP A 117 4.60 -17.35 3.37
C ASP A 117 5.85 -17.18 2.48
N GLU A 118 5.85 -16.16 1.61
CA GLU A 118 7.00 -15.81 0.76
C GLU A 118 8.24 -15.41 1.57
N ALA A 119 8.05 -14.78 2.73
CA ALA A 119 9.12 -14.46 3.67
C ALA A 119 9.59 -15.67 4.51
N GLY A 120 9.03 -16.87 4.30
CA GLY A 120 9.34 -18.07 5.08
C GLY A 120 8.84 -18.03 6.53
N GLY A 121 7.90 -17.12 6.83
CA GLY A 121 7.28 -17.00 8.13
C GLY A 121 6.28 -18.12 8.42
N PRO A 122 5.99 -18.40 9.70
CA PRO A 122 4.93 -19.34 10.05
C PRO A 122 3.56 -18.84 9.55
N PRO A 123 2.70 -19.73 9.04
CA PRO A 123 1.39 -19.33 8.54
C PRO A 123 0.57 -18.70 9.66
N PRO A 124 -0.03 -17.51 9.45
CA PRO A 124 -0.87 -16.89 10.45
C PRO A 124 -2.17 -17.68 10.60
N SER A 125 -2.68 -17.78 11.84
CA SER A 125 -4.01 -18.32 12.10
C SER A 125 -5.12 -17.34 11.72
N GLU A 126 -4.80 -16.04 11.71
CA GLU A 126 -5.74 -14.98 11.35
C GLU A 126 -4.99 -13.72 10.87
N VAL A 127 -5.55 -13.03 9.89
CA VAL A 127 -5.14 -11.68 9.48
C VAL A 127 -6.37 -10.79 9.45
N ARG A 128 -6.28 -9.62 10.08
CA ARG A 128 -7.36 -8.62 10.10
C ARG A 128 -6.82 -7.27 9.65
N CYS A 129 -7.35 -6.74 8.55
CA CYS A 129 -7.06 -5.39 8.10
C CYS A 129 -8.32 -4.51 8.29
N PRO A 130 -8.23 -3.30 8.88
CA PRO A 130 -9.38 -2.41 9.04
C PRO A 130 -9.97 -1.95 7.70
N GLY A 131 -9.17 -1.94 6.64
CA GLY A 131 -9.56 -1.53 5.29
C GLY A 131 -8.71 -2.18 4.20
N GLY A 132 -8.92 -1.73 2.97
CA GLY A 132 -8.12 -2.10 1.82
C GLY A 132 -6.83 -1.30 1.71
N LEU A 133 -6.15 -1.41 0.57
CA LEU A 133 -4.93 -0.67 0.25
C LEU A 133 -5.05 -0.04 -1.13
N THR A 134 -4.92 1.28 -1.24
CA THR A 134 -4.89 1.96 -2.53
C THR A 134 -3.46 1.96 -3.07
N GLY A 135 -3.27 1.63 -4.34
CA GLY A 135 -1.98 1.59 -5.02
C GLY A 135 -1.47 2.98 -5.38
N ARG A 136 -1.09 3.75 -4.36
CA ARG A 136 -0.35 5.01 -4.48
C ARG A 136 0.96 4.87 -3.72
N MET A 137 2.05 5.39 -4.29
CA MET A 137 3.36 5.31 -3.64
C MET A 137 3.31 5.86 -2.21
N GLY A 138 3.76 5.06 -1.24
CA GLY A 138 3.74 5.41 0.19
C GLY A 138 2.39 5.30 0.88
N GLU A 139 1.32 4.89 0.18
CA GLU A 139 0.06 4.53 0.83
C GLU A 139 0.29 3.30 1.72
N ALA A 140 -0.33 3.29 2.90
CA ALA A 140 -0.14 2.24 3.87
C ALA A 140 -1.46 1.83 4.53
N ALA A 141 -1.55 0.55 4.89
CA ALA A 141 -2.61 -0.02 5.68
C ALA A 141 -2.01 -0.78 6.87
N GLN A 142 -2.68 -0.73 8.02
CA GLN A 142 -2.28 -1.52 9.18
C GLN A 142 -3.06 -2.82 9.21
N CYS A 143 -2.40 -3.95 9.47
CA CYS A 143 -3.06 -5.23 9.65
C CYS A 143 -2.58 -5.89 10.94
N ASP A 144 -3.51 -6.49 11.68
CA ASP A 144 -3.21 -7.35 12.81
C ASP A 144 -3.03 -8.78 12.30
N VAL A 145 -1.87 -9.37 12.60
CA VAL A 145 -1.49 -10.73 12.19
C VAL A 145 -1.40 -11.60 13.44
N VAL A 146 -2.19 -12.67 13.51
CA VAL A 146 -2.17 -13.60 14.63
C VAL A 146 -1.38 -14.85 14.26
N THR A 147 -0.31 -15.12 15.01
CA THR A 147 0.54 -16.30 14.85
C THR A 147 0.75 -16.93 16.21
N SER A 148 0.43 -18.22 16.34
CA SER A 148 0.60 -18.98 17.60
C SER A 148 -0.05 -18.31 18.83
N GLY A 149 -1.19 -17.64 18.62
CA GLY A 149 -1.92 -16.92 19.67
C GLY A 149 -1.38 -15.53 20.03
N VAL A 150 -0.31 -15.08 19.38
CA VAL A 150 0.25 -13.72 19.54
C VAL A 150 -0.26 -12.86 18.39
N THR A 151 -0.78 -11.67 18.71
CA THR A 151 -1.18 -10.67 17.70
C THR A 151 -0.06 -9.67 17.50
N LEU A 152 0.39 -9.52 16.25
CA LEU A 152 1.42 -8.58 15.85
C LEU A 152 0.84 -7.59 14.84
N ARG A 153 0.99 -6.29 15.12
CA ARG A 153 0.63 -5.24 14.18
C ARG A 153 1.69 -5.16 13.07
N ARG A 154 1.25 -5.08 11.82
CA ARG A 154 2.10 -4.90 10.63
C ARG A 154 1.61 -3.73 9.79
N THR A 155 2.55 -3.01 9.18
CA THR A 155 2.24 -2.01 8.15
C THR A 155 2.42 -2.67 6.79
N VAL A 156 1.37 -2.67 5.98
CA VAL A 156 1.47 -2.96 4.55
C VAL A 156 1.65 -1.64 3.82
N GLU A 157 2.73 -1.45 3.09
CA GLU A 157 3.03 -0.18 2.42
C GLU A 157 3.33 -0.40 0.95
N VAL A 158 2.77 0.47 0.10
CA VAL A 158 3.03 0.48 -1.34
C VAL A 158 4.44 1.02 -1.62
N THR A 159 5.27 0.17 -2.22
CA THR A 159 6.67 0.44 -2.54
C THR A 159 6.91 0.76 -4.01
N SER A 160 6.01 0.35 -4.92
CA SER A 160 5.99 0.85 -6.28
C SER A 160 4.62 0.71 -6.94
N VAL A 161 4.38 1.52 -7.97
CA VAL A 161 3.18 1.48 -8.80
C VAL A 161 3.61 1.56 -10.27
N GLU A 162 3.24 0.56 -11.05
CA GLU A 162 3.60 0.43 -12.47
C GLU A 162 2.34 0.10 -13.28
N GLY A 163 1.78 1.12 -13.93
CA GLY A 163 0.50 1.00 -14.64
C GLY A 163 -0.63 0.60 -13.69
N LEU A 164 -1.24 -0.56 -13.95
CA LEU A 164 -2.32 -1.13 -13.12
C LEU A 164 -1.81 -2.14 -12.08
N MET A 165 -0.49 -2.22 -11.88
CA MET A 165 0.15 -3.08 -10.90
C MET A 165 0.71 -2.23 -9.75
N MET A 166 0.70 -2.80 -8.56
CA MET A 166 1.34 -2.22 -7.38
C MET A 166 2.14 -3.29 -6.65
N ASN A 167 3.29 -2.91 -6.10
CA ASN A 167 4.06 -3.72 -5.17
C ASN A 167 3.95 -3.11 -3.78
N PHE A 168 3.94 -3.96 -2.78
CA PHE A 168 3.83 -3.56 -1.38
C PHE A 168 4.53 -4.57 -0.49
N ASP A 169 5.09 -4.07 0.60
CA ASP A 169 5.85 -4.87 1.56
C ASP A 169 5.13 -4.91 2.91
N LEU A 170 5.45 -5.93 3.70
CA LEU A 170 4.95 -6.09 5.07
C LEU A 170 6.04 -5.67 6.06
N VAL A 171 5.94 -4.46 6.59
CA VAL A 171 6.89 -3.87 7.53
C VAL A 171 6.50 -4.25 8.97
N PRO A 172 7.42 -4.84 9.77
CA PRO A 172 7.17 -5.06 11.19
C PRO A 172 7.16 -3.75 11.96
N ILE A 173 6.44 -3.71 13.09
CA ILE A 173 6.36 -2.53 13.95
C ILE A 173 6.63 -2.97 15.39
N LEU A 174 7.47 -2.23 16.12
CA LEU A 174 7.41 -2.22 17.57
C LEU A 174 6.44 -1.13 17.99
N THR A 175 5.32 -1.51 18.61
CA THR A 175 4.40 -0.54 19.20
C THR A 175 5.14 0.31 20.22
N ARG A 176 4.63 1.50 20.51
CA ARG A 176 5.18 2.41 21.51
C ARG A 176 5.51 1.69 22.82
N SER A 177 4.60 0.86 23.32
CA SER A 177 4.82 0.07 24.53
C SER A 177 5.92 -0.99 24.39
N GLU A 178 6.03 -1.62 23.21
CA GLU A 178 7.07 -2.62 22.95
C GLU A 178 8.44 -1.97 22.81
N VAL A 179 8.56 -0.83 22.12
CA VAL A 179 9.82 -0.08 22.02
C VAL A 179 10.22 0.50 23.37
N GLU A 180 9.29 1.04 24.17
CA GLU A 180 9.56 1.48 25.54
C GLU A 180 10.10 0.34 26.42
N LYS A 181 9.47 -0.83 26.35
CA LYS A 181 9.91 -2.02 27.10
C LYS A 181 11.27 -2.52 26.61
N SER A 182 11.46 -2.63 25.30
CA SER A 182 12.71 -3.07 24.68
C SER A 182 13.86 -2.14 25.05
N LEU A 183 13.66 -0.82 25.03
CA LEU A 183 14.68 0.15 25.40
C LEU A 183 15.11 -0.01 26.87
N LEU A 184 14.16 -0.25 27.76
CA LEU A 184 14.46 -0.51 29.17
C LEU A 184 15.21 -1.84 29.37
N ASP A 185 14.86 -2.88 28.61
CA ASP A 185 15.56 -4.17 28.60
C ASP A 185 17.02 -3.96 28.14
N ASP A 186 17.22 -3.22 27.06
CA ASP A 186 18.53 -2.93 26.48
C ASP A 186 19.42 -2.09 27.38
N LEU A 187 18.89 -1.00 27.94
CA LEU A 187 19.64 -0.16 28.88
C LEU A 187 20.01 -0.94 30.15
N SER A 188 19.15 -1.84 30.62
CA SER A 188 19.44 -2.66 31.80
C SER A 188 20.61 -3.63 31.61
N ARG A 189 20.97 -3.96 30.37
CA ARG A 189 22.16 -4.77 30.06
C ARG A 189 23.46 -3.97 30.21
N HIS A 190 23.41 -2.65 30.05
CA HIS A 190 24.60 -1.78 30.11
C HIS A 190 24.70 -1.01 31.44
N LEU A 191 23.58 -0.81 32.13
CA LEU A 191 23.51 -0.14 33.42
C LEU A 191 23.47 -1.15 34.57
N SER A 192 24.00 -0.78 35.73
CA SER A 192 23.94 -1.62 36.93
C SER A 192 22.52 -1.78 37.50
N ARG A 193 21.55 -1.00 37.01
CA ARG A 193 20.14 -1.05 37.38
C ARG A 193 19.28 -0.71 36.17
N ARG A 194 18.15 -1.39 36.03
CA ARG A 194 17.12 -1.06 35.04
C ARG A 194 16.54 0.34 35.30
N PRO A 195 16.41 1.21 34.29
CA PRO A 195 15.70 2.48 34.44
C PRO A 195 14.23 2.26 34.86
N ASP A 196 13.64 3.25 35.51
CA ASP A 196 12.30 3.12 36.09
C ASP A 196 11.20 3.21 35.02
N SER A 197 11.39 4.05 33.99
CA SER A 197 10.42 4.20 32.89
C SER A 197 11.06 4.70 31.61
N ALA A 198 10.49 4.33 30.47
CA ALA A 198 10.72 4.92 29.16
C ALA A 198 9.39 5.46 28.61
N THR A 199 9.45 6.54 27.83
CA THR A 199 8.29 7.15 27.18
C THR A 199 8.68 7.57 25.78
N CYS A 200 8.14 6.87 24.77
CA CYS A 200 8.45 7.14 23.38
C CYS A 200 7.36 7.99 22.71
N THR A 201 7.73 8.78 21.70
CA THR A 201 6.80 9.66 20.98
C THR A 201 5.85 8.90 20.06
N GLY A 202 6.18 7.66 19.69
CA GLY A 202 5.36 6.81 18.85
C GLY A 202 5.87 5.37 18.76
N ASP A 203 5.36 4.66 17.77
CA ASP A 203 5.82 3.32 17.38
C ASP A 203 7.16 3.41 16.61
N LEU A 204 7.87 2.30 16.51
CA LEU A 204 9.08 2.18 15.69
C LEU A 204 8.82 1.19 14.55
N GLU A 205 8.59 1.72 13.35
CA GLU A 205 8.47 0.92 12.12
C GLU A 205 9.82 0.37 11.69
N GLY A 206 9.86 -0.90 11.32
CA GLY A 206 11.04 -1.64 10.90
C GLY A 206 11.52 -1.29 9.50
N LYS A 207 11.89 -0.04 9.28
CA LYS A 207 12.60 0.41 8.08
C LYS A 207 13.96 0.91 8.50
N PRO A 208 15.08 0.40 7.96
CA PRO A 208 16.40 0.92 8.26
C PRO A 208 16.45 2.45 8.11
N GLY A 209 16.93 3.14 9.15
CA GLY A 209 16.96 4.60 9.23
C GLY A 209 15.72 5.25 9.83
N ASN A 210 14.60 4.54 10.04
CA ASN A 210 13.47 5.08 10.79
C ASN A 210 13.87 5.34 12.24
N THR A 211 13.24 6.36 12.83
CA THR A 211 13.60 6.83 14.16
C THR A 211 12.39 7.08 15.04
N VAL A 212 12.61 6.99 16.36
CA VAL A 212 11.64 7.41 17.38
C VAL A 212 12.37 8.06 18.55
N ASP A 213 11.73 9.06 19.16
CA ASP A 213 12.24 9.74 20.34
C ASP A 213 11.73 9.09 21.60
N CYS A 214 12.63 8.82 22.56
CA CYS A 214 12.26 8.25 23.84
C CYS A 214 12.91 9.02 25.00
N ALA A 215 12.11 9.37 26.00
CA ALA A 215 12.58 9.89 27.27
C ALA A 215 12.67 8.75 28.30
N VAL A 216 13.78 8.66 29.03
CA VAL A 216 14.05 7.64 30.04
C VAL A 216 14.27 8.30 31.39
N VAL A 217 13.72 7.68 32.45
CA VAL A 217 13.89 8.10 33.84
C VAL A 217 14.55 6.98 34.63
N ALA A 218 15.61 7.31 35.38
CA ALA A 218 16.29 6.39 36.29
C ALA A 218 16.58 7.10 37.61
N GLY A 219 15.71 6.91 38.61
CA GLY A 219 15.74 7.67 39.86
C GLY A 219 15.62 9.18 39.60
N PRO A 220 16.59 10.00 40.04
CA PRO A 220 16.56 11.44 39.78
C PRO A 220 16.99 11.83 38.35
N GLU A 221 17.60 10.89 37.60
CA GLU A 221 18.17 11.16 36.29
C GLU A 221 17.11 11.07 35.19
N ARG A 222 17.24 11.95 34.19
CA ARG A 222 16.38 12.00 33.01
C ARG A 222 17.27 12.15 31.78
N ALA A 223 17.05 11.32 30.77
CA ALA A 223 17.77 11.35 29.51
C ALA A 223 16.81 11.20 28.33
N ALA A 224 17.10 11.85 27.21
CA ALA A 224 16.39 11.66 25.95
C ALA A 224 17.29 10.91 24.97
N PHE A 225 16.71 9.95 24.26
CA PHE A 225 17.38 9.12 23.28
C PHE A 225 16.65 9.19 21.94
N LEU A 226 17.43 9.24 20.86
CA LEU A 226 16.96 8.96 19.51
C LEU A 226 17.25 7.50 19.20
N LEU A 227 16.21 6.71 18.99
CA LEU A 227 16.34 5.33 18.51
C LEU A 227 16.36 5.35 16.98
N THR A 228 17.22 4.56 16.35
CA THR A 228 17.34 4.43 14.89
C THR A 228 17.39 2.98 14.50
N VAL A 229 16.45 2.53 13.66
CA VAL A 229 16.43 1.17 13.12
C VAL A 229 17.68 0.94 12.29
N THR A 230 18.42 -0.12 12.61
CA THR A 230 19.66 -0.49 11.92
C THR A 230 19.45 -1.63 10.95
N ALA A 231 18.59 -2.59 11.29
CA ALA A 231 18.31 -3.76 10.47
C ALA A 231 16.94 -4.33 10.81
N VAL A 232 16.39 -5.12 9.87
CA VAL A 232 15.19 -5.92 10.09
C VAL A 232 15.43 -7.32 9.55
N ASP A 233 15.17 -8.31 10.39
CA ASP A 233 15.22 -9.73 10.05
C ASP A 233 13.90 -10.41 10.40
N GLY A 234 13.09 -10.67 9.37
CA GLY A 234 11.73 -11.18 9.51
C GLY A 234 10.85 -10.25 10.36
N THR A 235 10.65 -10.62 11.62
CA THR A 235 9.83 -9.86 12.58
C THR A 235 10.66 -9.06 13.59
N ASN A 236 11.97 -9.25 13.59
CA ASN A 236 12.87 -8.62 14.53
C ASN A 236 13.32 -7.27 13.98
N ILE A 237 13.20 -6.24 14.81
CA ILE A 237 13.66 -4.88 14.50
C ILE A 237 14.86 -4.59 15.38
N ASP A 238 16.04 -4.52 14.77
CA ASP A 238 17.24 -4.08 15.45
C ASP A 238 17.33 -2.56 15.37
N TYR A 239 17.67 -1.92 16.49
CA TYR A 239 17.87 -0.50 16.54
C TYR A 239 19.08 -0.13 17.40
N SER A 240 19.65 1.02 17.10
CA SER A 240 20.61 1.71 17.95
C SER A 240 19.91 2.83 18.72
N TYR A 241 20.50 3.28 19.83
CA TYR A 241 20.04 4.48 20.54
C TYR A 241 21.22 5.41 20.81
N ALA A 242 20.99 6.71 20.66
CA ALA A 242 21.97 7.76 20.94
C ALA A 242 21.35 8.88 21.78
N PRO A 243 22.09 9.53 22.69
CA PRO A 243 21.60 10.72 23.39
C PRO A 243 21.16 11.81 22.41
N ARG A 244 20.07 12.51 22.73
CA ARG A 244 19.61 13.71 22.03
C ARG A 244 20.39 14.95 22.46
#